data_AF-A0A972ZZU3-F1
#
_entry.id   AF-A0A972ZZU3-F1
#
_cell.length_a   1.000
_cell.length_b   1.000
_cell.length_c   1.000
_cell.angle_alpha   90.00
_cell.angle_beta   90.00
_cell.angle_gamma   90.00
#
_symmetry.space_group_name_H-M   'P 1'
#
loop_
_entity.id
_entity.type
_entity.pdbx_description
1 polymer ?
#
loop_
_entity_poly.entity_id
_entity_poly.type
_entity_poly.pdbx_seq_one_letter_code
_entity_poly.pdbx_strand_id
1 'polypeptide(L)'
;MGPQGGILWDLTDNARLPHKDHMAMSGRSVDMILEWTIDTDRHFSAERLIRWPMLRTLPDNTHASLQRRLSGPTSPVVSIEGQALS
;
A
#
# COMPACT_ATOMS: atom_id res chain seq x y z
N MET A 1 7.44 -9.69 15.94
CA MET A 1 5.98 -9.75 15.70
C MET A 1 5.36 -8.57 16.42
N GLY A 2 4.56 -7.74 15.76
CA GLY A 2 3.86 -6.65 16.44
C GLY A 2 2.77 -7.20 17.38
N PRO A 3 2.38 -6.47 18.43
CA PRO A 3 1.19 -6.84 19.19
C PRO A 3 0.02 -6.93 18.21
N GLN A 4 -0.76 -8.01 18.27
CA GLN A 4 -1.86 -8.37 17.35
C GLN A 4 -1.47 -8.99 15.98
N GLY A 5 -0.22 -9.43 15.80
CA GLY A 5 0.16 -10.17 14.59
C GLY A 5 0.41 -9.31 13.35
N GLY A 6 0.50 -7.99 13.53
CA GLY A 6 0.93 -7.05 12.50
C GLY A 6 2.43 -7.07 12.24
N ILE A 7 2.81 -6.44 11.13
CA ILE A 7 4.21 -6.10 10.83
C ILE A 7 4.52 -4.82 11.61
N LEU A 8 5.34 -4.94 12.66
CA LEU A 8 5.89 -3.79 13.37
C LEU A 8 7.25 -3.46 12.77
N TRP A 9 7.38 -2.24 12.27
CA TRP A 9 8.66 -1.70 11.84
C TRP A 9 9.11 -0.60 12.80
N ASP A 10 10.23 -0.84 13.49
CA ASP A 10 10.83 0.12 14.40
C ASP A 10 11.81 1.04 13.63
N LEU A 11 11.47 2.34 13.59
CA LEU A 11 12.23 3.41 12.92
C LEU A 11 12.98 4.31 13.92
N THR A 12 13.09 3.90 15.18
CA THR A 12 13.83 4.68 16.18
C THR A 12 15.33 4.76 15.88
N ASP A 13 15.87 3.77 15.16
CA ASP A 13 17.24 3.74 14.65
C ASP A 13 17.38 4.49 13.32
N ASN A 14 18.13 5.59 13.32
CA ASN A 14 18.38 6.44 12.15
C ASN A 14 19.17 5.74 11.04
N ALA A 15 19.88 4.64 11.31
CA ALA A 15 20.60 3.88 10.28
C ALA A 15 19.65 3.20 9.27
N ARG A 16 18.34 3.21 9.55
CA ARG A 16 17.30 2.61 8.71
C ARG A 16 16.59 3.62 7.81
N LEU A 17 17.00 4.89 7.80
CA LEU A 17 16.43 5.94 6.98
C LEU A 17 17.44 6.45 5.92
N PRO A 18 17.02 6.78 4.70
CA PRO A 18 15.67 6.60 4.17
C PRO A 18 15.35 5.14 3.87
N HIS A 19 14.07 4.78 3.89
CA HIS A 19 13.59 3.43 3.62
C HIS A 19 12.56 3.41 2.50
N LYS A 20 12.57 2.37 1.69
CA LYS A 20 11.57 2.08 0.66
C LYS A 20 11.25 0.60 0.67
N ASP A 21 9.97 0.28 0.65
CA ASP A 21 9.51 -1.09 0.56
C ASP A 21 8.15 -1.17 -0.17
N HIS A 22 7.71 -2.39 -0.46
CA HIS A 22 6.43 -2.65 -1.11
C HIS A 22 5.82 -3.98 -0.64
N MET A 23 4.50 -4.05 -0.71
CA MET A 23 3.77 -5.30 -0.55
C MET A 23 2.88 -5.53 -1.77
N ALA A 24 2.87 -6.77 -2.24
CA ALA A 24 1.97 -7.22 -3.28
C ALA A 24 0.93 -8.18 -2.67
N MET A 25 -0.32 -7.98 -3.05
CA MET A 25 -1.43 -8.86 -2.73
C MET A 25 -2.12 -9.23 -4.03
N SER A 26 -2.40 -10.52 -4.23
CA SER A 26 -3.23 -10.97 -5.34
C SER A 26 -4.50 -11.62 -4.82
N GLY A 27 -5.60 -11.37 -5.51
CA GLY A 27 -6.92 -11.86 -5.16
C GLY A 27 -7.82 -11.91 -6.39
N ARG A 28 -8.79 -12.83 -6.38
CA ARG A 28 -9.70 -13.04 -7.51
C ARG A 28 -10.49 -11.77 -7.89
N SER A 29 -10.86 -10.96 -6.90
CA SER A 29 -11.65 -9.74 -7.10
C SER A 29 -10.80 -8.47 -7.13
N VAL A 30 -9.66 -8.48 -6.45
CA VAL A 30 -8.75 -7.34 -6.29
C VAL A 30 -7.32 -7.85 -6.25
N ASP A 31 -6.46 -7.27 -7.09
CA ASP A 31 -5.00 -7.33 -6.95
C ASP A 31 -4.49 -5.94 -6.55
N MET A 32 -3.48 -5.87 -5.69
CA MET A 32 -2.92 -4.61 -5.20
C MET A 32 -1.41 -4.68 -5.07
N ILE A 33 -0.75 -3.59 -5.45
CA ILE A 33 0.62 -3.28 -5.05
C ILE A 33 0.57 -2.00 -4.20
N LEU A 34 1.10 -2.06 -2.98
CA LEU A 34 1.30 -0.91 -2.12
C LEU A 34 2.81 -0.67 -2.02
N GLU A 35 3.25 0.50 -2.45
CA GLU A 35 4.63 0.96 -2.33
C GLU A 35 4.67 2.10 -1.31
N TRP A 36 5.65 2.11 -0.43
CA TRP A 36 5.84 3.19 0.53
C TRP A 36 7.30 3.56 0.71
N THR A 37 7.50 4.80 1.16
CA THR A 37 8.80 5.35 1.51
C THR A 37 8.72 6.10 2.82
N ILE A 38 9.84 6.12 3.53
CA ILE A 38 10.07 6.93 4.71
C ILE A 38 11.37 7.69 4.48
N ASP A 39 11.29 9.01 4.43
CA ASP A 39 12.46 9.85 4.20
C ASP A 39 13.32 10.01 5.47
N THR A 40 14.42 10.77 5.37
CA THR A 40 15.31 11.05 6.50
C THR A 40 14.66 11.87 7.60
N ASP A 41 13.62 12.64 7.27
CA ASP A 41 12.83 13.46 8.19
C ASP A 41 11.65 12.68 8.80
N ARG A 42 11.57 11.37 8.51
CA ARG A 42 10.53 10.44 8.95
C ARG A 42 9.15 10.74 8.36
N HIS A 43 9.07 11.45 7.24
CA HIS A 43 7.81 11.59 6.51
C HIS A 43 7.48 10.31 5.75
N PHE A 44 6.23 9.87 5.89
CA PHE A 44 5.70 8.72 5.20
C PHE A 44 5.00 9.14 3.90
N SER A 45 5.27 8.43 2.82
CA SER A 45 4.47 8.51 1.60
C SER A 45 4.18 7.13 1.06
N ALA A 46 2.99 6.94 0.50
CA ALA A 46 2.56 5.68 -0.09
C ALA A 46 1.77 5.88 -1.37
N GLU A 47 1.90 4.89 -2.25
CA GLU A 47 1.14 4.76 -3.48
C GLU A 47 0.55 3.36 -3.58
N ARG A 48 -0.71 3.29 -4.04
CA ARG A 48 -1.44 2.04 -4.22
C ARG A 48 -1.81 1.89 -5.68
N LEU A 49 -1.35 0.83 -6.31
CA LEU A 49 -1.88 0.37 -7.59
C LEU A 49 -2.91 -0.71 -7.31
N ILE A 50 -4.18 -0.39 -7.54
CA ILE A 50 -5.31 -1.32 -7.39
C ILE A 50 -5.75 -1.76 -8.78
N ARG A 51 -5.98 -3.06 -8.93
CA ARG A 51 -6.43 -3.71 -10.14
C ARG A 51 -7.66 -4.57 -9.83
N TRP A 52 -8.67 -4.54 -10.70
CA TRP A 52 -9.89 -5.35 -10.55
C TRP A 52 -9.95 -6.41 -11.66
N PRO A 53 -9.43 -7.64 -11.44
CA PRO A 53 -9.34 -8.68 -12.47
C PRO A 53 -10.68 -9.06 -13.11
N MET A 54 -11.80 -8.83 -12.42
CA MET A 54 -13.14 -9.09 -12.92
C MET A 54 -13.61 -8.05 -13.96
N LEU A 55 -13.00 -6.87 -13.99
CA LEU A 55 -13.35 -5.77 -14.89
C LEU A 55 -12.37 -5.69 -16.07
N ARG A 56 -12.13 -6.82 -16.74
CA ARG A 56 -11.29 -6.90 -17.94
C ARG A 56 -12.04 -6.41 -19.18
N THR A 57 -11.33 -5.64 -20.01
CA THR A 57 -11.80 -5.25 -21.34
C THR A 57 -11.33 -6.23 -22.42
N LEU A 58 -10.28 -7.01 -22.15
CA LEU A 58 -9.78 -8.09 -23.02
C LEU A 58 -9.69 -9.41 -22.22
N PRO A 59 -10.18 -10.54 -22.76
CA PRO A 59 -10.03 -11.85 -22.13
C PRO A 59 -8.54 -12.18 -21.89
N ASP A 60 -8.24 -12.84 -20.76
CA ASP A 60 -6.92 -13.36 -20.38
C ASP A 60 -5.75 -12.35 -20.29
N ASN A 61 -6.02 -11.05 -20.35
CA ASN A 61 -5.01 -10.01 -20.12
C ASN A 61 -5.24 -9.29 -18.79
N THR A 62 -4.38 -9.54 -17.80
CA THR A 62 -4.49 -8.90 -16.47
C THR A 62 -4.25 -7.39 -16.55
N HIS A 63 -3.46 -6.89 -17.50
CA HIS A 63 -3.22 -5.46 -17.68
C HIS A 63 -4.40 -4.74 -18.34
N ALA A 64 -5.31 -5.47 -18.99
CA ALA A 64 -6.55 -4.93 -19.58
C ALA A 64 -7.71 -4.85 -18.58
N SER A 65 -7.44 -5.05 -17.28
CA SER A 65 -8.43 -4.79 -16.23
C SER A 65 -8.43 -3.33 -15.80
N LEU A 66 -9.57 -2.86 -15.28
CA LEU A 66 -9.65 -1.57 -14.62
C LEU A 66 -8.52 -1.45 -13.58
N GLN A 67 -7.78 -0.36 -13.66
CA GLN A 67 -6.68 -0.05 -12.75
C GLN A 67 -6.82 1.39 -12.23
N ARG A 68 -6.46 1.58 -10.96
CA ARG A 68 -6.39 2.90 -10.34
C ARG A 68 -5.11 3.02 -9.55
N ARG A 69 -4.37 4.10 -9.81
CA ARG A 69 -3.23 4.52 -8.99
C ARG A 69 -3.75 5.59 -8.02
N LEU A 70 -3.57 5.33 -6.73
CA LEU A 70 -3.98 6.23 -5.66
C LEU A 70 -2.73 6.68 -4.90
N SER A 71 -2.48 7.97 -4.92
CA SER A 71 -1.33 8.60 -4.29
C SER A 71 -1.83 9.66 -3.30
N GLY A 72 -1.13 9.84 -2.18
CA GLY A 72 -1.44 10.89 -1.21
C GLY A 72 -2.66 10.61 -0.29
N PRO A 73 -3.01 11.59 0.57
CA PRO A 73 -3.98 11.45 1.66
C PRO A 73 -5.44 11.33 1.19
N THR A 74 -5.74 11.58 -0.08
CA THR A 74 -7.07 11.38 -0.69
C THR A 74 -7.34 9.93 -1.09
N SER A 75 -6.39 9.03 -0.87
CA SER A 75 -6.63 7.59 -0.83
C SER A 75 -7.58 7.25 0.34
N PRO A 76 -8.35 6.14 0.30
CA PRO A 76 -9.23 5.78 1.40
C PRO A 76 -8.45 5.80 2.73
N VAL A 77 -9.04 6.48 3.71
CA VAL A 77 -8.45 6.74 5.03
C VAL A 77 -8.00 5.43 5.65
N VAL A 78 -6.71 5.34 5.95
CA VAL A 78 -6.17 4.23 6.72
C VAL A 78 -6.50 4.50 8.18
N SER A 79 -7.17 3.55 8.83
CA SER A 79 -7.50 3.64 10.25
C SER A 79 -6.67 2.67 11.08
N ILE A 80 -6.23 3.09 12.26
CA ILE A 80 -5.65 2.23 13.30
C ILE A 80 -6.67 2.13 14.44
N GLU A 81 -7.05 0.91 14.84
CA GLU A 81 -8.01 0.68 15.94
C GLU A 81 -9.35 1.43 15.77
N GLY A 82 -9.80 1.61 14.51
CA GLY A 82 -11.01 2.37 14.18
C GLY A 82 -10.83 3.89 14.13
N GLN A 83 -9.63 4.40 14.39
CA GLN A 83 -9.31 5.84 14.33
C GLN A 83 -8.59 6.18 13.03
N ALA A 84 -9.17 7.11 12.28
CA ALA A 84 -8.59 7.65 11.06
C ALA A 84 -7.22 8.28 11.32
N LEU A 85 -6.20 7.92 10.56
CA LEU A 85 -4.99 8.74 10.46
C LEU A 85 -5.28 9.92 9.53
N SER A 86 -5.21 11.13 10.10
CA SER A 86 -5.26 12.41 9.38
C SER A 86 -3.91 12.75 8.76
#